data_AF-A0A5S6QUV8-F1
#
_entry.id   AF-A0A5S6QUV8-F1
#
_cell.length_a   1.000
_cell.length_b   1.000
_cell.length_c   1.000
_cell.angle_alpha   90.00
_cell.angle_beta   90.00
_cell.angle_gamma   90.00
#
_symmetry.space_group_name_H-M   'P 1'
#
loop_
_entity.id
_entity.type
_entity.pdbx_description
1 polymer ?
#
loop_
_entity_poly.entity_id
_entity_poly.type
_entity_poly.pdbx_seq_one_letter_code
_entity_poly.pdbx_strand_id
1 'polypeptide(L)'
;MLKQLTGKSSSRTENSAPSVNEIKSLEVDHEDTVVSYDVKDLFTSIRLDLTYTFILDTLSKDTSLKDRTNPFHLTQLAKFCKEEGNYFHWKGTFFSQKRGAPTGSSLSPVVAELFMEHLEEKVFPSGISEYNVQLFRRYVDDIFAVVKKGKEDELLNHLNSLFLEEIQFPT
;
A
#
# COMPACT_ATOMS: atom_id res chain seq x y z
N MET A 1 14.33 -7.05 7.08
CA MET A 1 14.49 -5.73 7.73
C MET A 1 13.30 -4.84 7.43
N LEU A 2 13.03 -4.49 6.15
CA LEU A 2 11.85 -3.67 5.80
C LEU A 2 10.50 -4.28 6.24
N LYS A 3 10.32 -5.61 6.14
CA LYS A 3 9.11 -6.29 6.62
C LYS A 3 8.78 -6.05 8.11
N GLN A 4 9.79 -5.77 8.96
CA GLN A 4 9.57 -5.45 10.39
C GLN A 4 9.16 -3.98 10.61
N LEU A 5 9.28 -3.16 9.57
CA LEU A 5 8.98 -1.73 9.60
C LEU A 5 7.63 -1.43 8.94
N THR A 6 7.19 -2.27 8.01
CA THR A 6 5.88 -2.21 7.37
C THR A 6 4.83 -2.99 8.13
N GLY A 7 3.57 -2.76 7.79
CA GLY A 7 2.42 -3.51 8.27
C GLY A 7 1.98 -3.12 9.67
N LYS A 8 2.27 -1.88 10.06
CA LYS A 8 1.94 -1.28 11.36
C LYS A 8 0.73 -0.36 11.29
N SER A 9 0.25 -0.06 10.07
CA SER A 9 -0.99 0.67 9.85
C SER A 9 -2.17 -0.05 10.51
N SER A 10 -3.06 0.70 11.15
CA SER A 10 -4.25 0.16 11.83
C SER A 10 -5.32 -0.35 10.86
N SER A 11 -5.25 0.09 9.60
CA SER A 11 -6.06 -0.33 8.46
C SER A 11 -5.66 -1.70 7.92
N ARG A 12 -4.39 -2.12 8.06
CA ARG A 12 -3.92 -3.38 7.50
C ARG A 12 -4.55 -4.58 8.21
N THR A 13 -4.97 -5.55 7.41
CA THR A 13 -5.32 -6.89 7.89
C THR A 13 -4.45 -7.96 7.23
N GLU A 14 -4.16 -9.04 7.93
CA GLU A 14 -3.36 -10.16 7.40
C GLU A 14 -4.20 -11.27 6.76
N ASN A 15 -5.49 -11.29 7.05
CA ASN A 15 -6.49 -12.16 6.45
C ASN A 15 -7.89 -11.65 6.81
N SER A 16 -8.93 -12.33 6.36
CA SER A 16 -10.32 -11.90 6.59
C SER A 16 -10.81 -12.08 8.03
N ALA A 17 -10.21 -12.95 8.84
CA ALA A 17 -10.79 -13.32 10.14
C ALA A 17 -10.86 -12.16 11.16
N PRO A 18 -9.80 -11.34 11.36
CA PRO A 18 -9.88 -10.15 12.20
C PRO A 18 -10.97 -9.17 11.72
N SER A 19 -10.99 -8.89 10.41
CA SER A 19 -11.94 -7.97 9.81
C SER A 19 -13.38 -8.45 9.97
N VAL A 20 -13.65 -9.74 9.79
CA VAL A 20 -15.00 -10.31 9.97
C VAL A 20 -15.48 -10.16 11.41
N ASN A 21 -14.61 -10.35 12.40
CA ASN A 21 -15.01 -10.18 13.80
C ASN A 21 -15.32 -8.72 14.14
N GLU A 22 -14.55 -7.79 13.57
CA GLU A 22 -14.81 -6.36 13.73
C GLU A 22 -16.12 -5.92 13.05
N ILE A 23 -16.38 -6.39 11.85
CA ILE A 23 -17.64 -6.14 11.12
C ILE A 23 -18.84 -6.69 11.91
N LYS A 24 -18.72 -7.87 12.55
CA LYS A 24 -19.79 -8.42 13.38
C LYS A 24 -20.13 -7.55 14.59
N SER A 25 -19.16 -6.81 15.11
CA SER A 25 -19.36 -5.87 16.22
C SER A 25 -19.72 -4.45 15.77
N LEU A 26 -19.64 -4.16 14.48
CA LEU A 26 -19.90 -2.84 13.95
C LEU A 26 -21.42 -2.60 13.87
N GLU A 27 -21.90 -1.55 14.52
CA GLU A 27 -23.25 -1.06 14.32
C GLU A 27 -23.30 -0.30 12.99
N VAL A 28 -23.87 -0.94 11.96
CA VAL A 28 -24.11 -0.35 10.64
C VAL A 28 -25.55 0.17 10.63
N ASP A 29 -25.72 1.47 10.46
CA ASP A 29 -27.04 2.09 10.41
C ASP A 29 -27.65 2.04 9.00
N HIS A 30 -28.89 2.50 8.85
CA HIS A 30 -29.61 2.47 7.57
C HIS A 30 -29.09 3.51 6.57
N GLU A 31 -28.26 4.45 7.02
CA GLU A 31 -27.57 5.45 6.20
C GLU A 31 -26.16 5.02 5.85
N ASP A 32 -25.70 3.83 6.28
CA ASP A 32 -24.42 3.25 5.92
C ASP A 32 -24.53 2.29 4.73
N THR A 33 -23.41 2.13 4.03
CA THR A 33 -23.22 1.20 2.93
C THR A 33 -21.82 0.61 2.97
N VAL A 34 -21.71 -0.62 2.47
CA VAL A 34 -20.46 -1.35 2.43
C VAL A 34 -19.92 -1.29 1.02
N VAL A 35 -18.64 -0.93 0.89
CA VAL A 35 -17.94 -0.81 -0.38
C VAL A 35 -16.67 -1.65 -0.36
N SER A 36 -16.31 -2.16 -1.53
CA SER A 36 -15.03 -2.83 -1.76
C SER A 36 -14.34 -2.16 -2.94
N TYR A 37 -13.06 -1.89 -2.79
CA TYR A 37 -12.21 -1.33 -3.83
C TYR A 37 -11.00 -2.24 -4.00
N ASP A 38 -10.46 -2.29 -5.21
CA ASP A 38 -9.23 -3.01 -5.52
C ASP A 38 -8.30 -2.10 -6.31
N VAL A 39 -6.99 -2.20 -6.07
CA VAL A 39 -6.03 -1.44 -6.85
C VAL A 39 -5.74 -2.18 -8.15
N LYS A 40 -6.01 -1.51 -9.27
CA LYS A 40 -5.65 -2.05 -10.58
C LYS A 40 -4.13 -2.21 -10.73
N ASP A 41 -3.73 -3.46 -10.97
CA ASP A 41 -2.37 -3.86 -11.33
C ASP A 41 -1.29 -3.34 -10.35
N LEU A 42 -1.57 -3.33 -9.04
CA LEU A 42 -0.77 -2.68 -7.98
C LEU A 42 0.75 -2.77 -8.20
N PHE A 43 1.28 -3.98 -8.37
CA PHE A 43 2.71 -4.20 -8.54
C PHE A 43 3.30 -3.44 -9.73
N THR A 44 2.61 -3.41 -10.87
CA THR A 44 3.10 -2.68 -12.05
C THR A 44 2.85 -1.18 -12.00
N SER A 45 1.92 -0.77 -11.14
CA SER A 45 1.44 0.60 -10.94
C SER A 45 2.32 1.41 -9.97
N ILE A 46 3.02 0.74 -9.03
CA ILE A 46 3.90 1.40 -8.04
C ILE A 46 5.00 2.24 -8.68
N ARG A 47 5.14 3.48 -8.20
CA ARG A 47 6.31 4.32 -8.51
C ARG A 47 7.49 4.03 -7.59
N LEU A 48 8.51 3.39 -8.16
CA LEU A 48 9.70 2.98 -7.44
C LEU A 48 10.49 4.16 -6.89
N ASP A 49 10.56 5.28 -7.60
CA ASP A 49 11.28 6.47 -7.15
C ASP A 49 10.66 7.11 -5.89
N LEU A 50 9.33 7.21 -5.84
CA LEU A 50 8.60 7.59 -4.63
C LEU A 50 8.82 6.56 -3.51
N THR A 51 8.74 5.27 -3.86
CA THR A 51 8.97 4.17 -2.91
C THR A 51 10.34 4.25 -2.25
N TYR A 52 11.42 4.57 -2.97
CA TYR A 52 12.75 4.70 -2.35
C TYR A 52 12.81 5.84 -1.34
N THR A 53 12.08 6.94 -1.59
CA THR A 53 11.92 8.02 -0.61
C THR A 53 11.21 7.50 0.64
N PHE A 54 10.12 6.74 0.48
CA PHE A 54 9.39 6.13 1.60
C PHE A 54 10.26 5.14 2.38
N ILE A 55 11.06 4.31 1.69
CA ILE A 55 12.01 3.38 2.30
C ILE A 55 13.03 4.15 3.15
N LEU A 56 13.62 5.22 2.60
CA LEU A 56 14.60 6.02 3.31
C LEU A 56 14.00 6.68 4.56
N ASP A 57 12.82 7.29 4.43
CA ASP A 57 12.12 7.94 5.55
C ASP A 57 11.78 6.93 6.65
N THR A 58 11.21 5.80 6.27
CA THR A 58 10.85 4.71 7.21
C THR A 58 12.07 4.15 7.94
N LEU A 59 13.16 3.90 7.22
CA LEU A 59 14.42 3.42 7.82
C LEU A 59 15.06 4.49 8.71
N SER A 60 14.95 5.77 8.36
CA SER A 60 15.51 6.88 9.15
C SER A 60 14.78 7.09 10.48
N LYS A 61 13.50 6.73 10.54
CA LYS A 61 12.68 6.73 11.76
C LYS A 61 12.98 5.54 12.68
N ASP A 62 13.59 4.47 12.18
CA ASP A 62 13.98 3.31 13.01
C ASP A 62 15.23 3.63 13.84
N THR A 63 15.02 3.91 15.13
CA THR A 63 16.10 4.22 16.07
C THR A 63 17.04 3.05 16.31
N SER A 64 16.58 1.80 16.16
CA SER A 64 17.38 0.58 16.35
C SER A 64 18.32 0.30 15.17
N LEU A 65 18.11 0.96 14.04
CA LEU A 65 18.87 0.73 12.81
C LEU A 65 20.25 1.37 12.85
N LYS A 66 20.38 2.52 13.55
CA LYS A 66 21.59 3.37 13.55
C LYS A 66 22.85 2.61 13.96
N ASP A 67 22.72 1.66 14.86
CA ASP A 67 23.85 0.87 15.38
C ASP A 67 24.21 -0.32 14.46
N ARG A 68 23.38 -0.64 13.48
CA ARG A 68 23.53 -1.81 12.59
C ARG A 68 23.97 -1.43 11.18
N THR A 69 23.45 -0.32 10.64
CA THR A 69 23.74 0.14 9.28
C THR A 69 23.19 1.56 9.04
N ASN A 70 23.46 2.10 7.85
CA ASN A 70 22.96 3.39 7.39
C ASN A 70 21.68 3.21 6.53
N PRO A 71 20.56 3.89 6.87
CA PRO A 71 19.35 3.93 6.04
C PRO A 71 19.63 4.16 4.54
N PHE A 72 20.53 5.09 4.22
CA PHE A 72 20.88 5.43 2.84
C PHE A 72 21.44 4.23 2.08
N HIS A 73 22.36 3.46 2.67
CA HIS A 73 22.95 2.30 2.02
C HIS A 73 21.93 1.19 1.76
N LEU A 74 20.99 0.98 2.70
CA LEU A 74 19.91 0.02 2.50
C LEU A 74 18.95 0.45 1.39
N THR A 75 18.62 1.74 1.33
CA THR A 75 17.79 2.28 0.23
C THR A 75 18.49 2.10 -1.11
N GLN A 76 19.80 2.38 -1.20
CA GLN A 76 20.57 2.16 -2.44
C GLN A 76 20.61 0.67 -2.82
N LEU A 77 20.76 -0.23 -1.85
CA LEU A 77 20.72 -1.67 -2.10
C LEU A 77 19.34 -2.12 -2.60
N ALA A 78 18.25 -1.63 -1.97
CA ALA A 78 16.90 -1.91 -2.44
C ALA A 78 16.68 -1.43 -3.87
N LYS A 79 17.16 -0.22 -4.19
CA LYS A 79 17.13 0.33 -5.55
C LYS A 79 17.89 -0.53 -6.54
N PHE A 80 19.13 -0.89 -6.22
CA PHE A 80 19.95 -1.77 -7.06
C PHE A 80 19.26 -3.12 -7.31
N CYS A 81 18.75 -3.79 -6.27
CA CYS A 81 18.07 -5.07 -6.41
C CYS A 81 16.81 -4.99 -7.29
N LYS A 82 16.19 -3.81 -7.41
CA LYS A 82 14.97 -3.61 -8.20
C LYS A 82 15.24 -3.20 -9.63
N GLU A 83 16.16 -2.28 -9.86
CA GLU A 83 16.43 -1.72 -11.19
C GLU A 83 17.46 -2.51 -11.96
N GLU A 84 18.54 -2.92 -11.29
CA GLU A 84 19.71 -3.56 -11.90
C GLU A 84 19.72 -5.08 -11.65
N GLY A 85 19.14 -5.53 -10.53
CA GLY A 85 19.21 -6.92 -10.10
C GLY A 85 18.04 -7.81 -10.56
N ASN A 86 17.07 -7.25 -11.28
CA ASN A 86 15.80 -7.93 -11.53
C ASN A 86 15.54 -8.20 -13.02
N TYR A 87 16.06 -9.33 -13.48
CA TYR A 87 15.80 -9.87 -14.82
C TYR A 87 15.03 -11.19 -14.72
N PHE A 88 14.20 -11.45 -15.72
CA PHE A 88 13.58 -12.76 -15.92
C PHE A 88 13.90 -13.30 -17.31
N HIS A 89 13.97 -14.62 -17.42
CA HIS A 89 14.30 -15.31 -18.66
C HIS A 89 13.03 -15.91 -19.27
N TRP A 90 12.78 -15.61 -20.53
CA TRP A 90 11.66 -16.17 -21.28
C TRP A 90 12.08 -16.47 -22.72
N LYS A 91 11.84 -17.70 -23.17
CA LYS A 91 12.13 -18.17 -24.55
C LYS A 91 13.54 -17.82 -25.05
N GLY A 92 14.57 -18.03 -24.24
CA GLY A 92 15.96 -17.78 -24.65
C GLY A 92 16.41 -16.33 -24.52
N THR A 93 15.54 -15.43 -24.04
CA THR A 93 15.83 -13.99 -23.94
C THR A 93 15.65 -13.50 -22.50
N PHE A 94 16.53 -12.61 -22.06
CA PHE A 94 16.42 -11.93 -20.78
C PHE A 94 15.64 -10.62 -20.92
N PHE A 95 14.77 -10.35 -19.96
CA PHE A 95 13.94 -9.16 -19.91
C PHE A 95 14.05 -8.50 -18.53
N SER A 96 13.95 -7.17 -18.50
CA SER A 96 13.78 -6.40 -17.27
C SER A 96 12.42 -5.70 -17.27
N GLN A 97 11.87 -5.52 -16.07
CA GLN A 97 10.65 -4.77 -15.88
C GLN A 97 10.98 -3.28 -15.81
N LYS A 98 10.34 -2.47 -16.65
CA LYS A 98 10.62 -1.02 -16.76
C LYS A 98 9.85 -0.15 -15.76
N ARG A 99 8.69 -0.63 -15.29
CA ARG A 99 7.79 0.11 -14.40
C ARG A 99 7.26 -0.81 -13.31
N GLY A 100 7.08 -0.28 -12.10
CA GLY A 100 6.51 -1.03 -11.00
C GLY A 100 7.48 -1.96 -10.31
N ALA A 101 7.01 -2.52 -9.20
CA ALA A 101 7.66 -3.60 -8.48
C ALA A 101 7.50 -4.92 -9.26
N PRO A 102 8.59 -5.66 -9.51
CA PRO A 102 8.53 -6.87 -10.31
C PRO A 102 7.88 -8.04 -9.60
N THR A 103 6.89 -8.65 -10.23
CA THR A 103 6.20 -9.84 -9.71
C THR A 103 7.19 -10.99 -9.60
N GLY A 104 7.33 -11.57 -8.40
CA GLY A 104 8.28 -12.64 -8.10
C GLY A 104 9.57 -12.20 -7.40
N SER A 105 9.86 -10.90 -7.32
CA SER A 105 10.95 -10.41 -6.47
C SER A 105 10.54 -10.45 -5.00
N SER A 106 11.42 -10.98 -4.14
CA SER A 106 11.19 -11.07 -2.69
C SER A 106 10.98 -9.72 -2.00
N LEU A 107 11.48 -8.64 -2.60
CA LEU A 107 11.28 -7.27 -2.11
C LEU A 107 9.93 -6.66 -2.53
N SER A 108 9.26 -7.20 -3.56
CA SER A 108 8.06 -6.57 -4.12
C SER A 108 6.88 -6.50 -3.15
N PRO A 109 6.56 -7.55 -2.39
CA PRO A 109 5.45 -7.48 -1.42
C PRO A 109 5.68 -6.39 -0.37
N VAL A 110 6.92 -6.24 0.12
CA VAL A 110 7.25 -5.23 1.13
C VAL A 110 7.25 -3.82 0.55
N VAL A 111 7.69 -3.65 -0.71
CA VAL A 111 7.59 -2.39 -1.44
C VAL A 111 6.12 -1.98 -1.64
N ALA A 112 5.26 -2.92 -2.04
CA ALA A 112 3.84 -2.68 -2.23
C ALA A 112 3.14 -2.32 -0.92
N GLU A 113 3.41 -3.05 0.16
CA GLU A 113 2.89 -2.74 1.49
C GLU A 113 3.29 -1.33 1.92
N LEU A 114 4.58 -0.99 1.81
CA LEU A 114 5.07 0.33 2.21
C LEU A 114 4.42 1.45 1.41
N PHE A 115 4.27 1.26 0.10
CA PHE A 115 3.63 2.22 -0.78
C PHE A 115 2.16 2.43 -0.38
N MET A 116 1.42 1.35 -0.13
CA MET A 116 0.02 1.42 0.28
C MET A 116 -0.17 2.04 1.67
N GLU A 117 0.72 1.76 2.63
CA GLU A 117 0.69 2.42 3.94
C GLU A 117 0.91 3.93 3.83
N HIS A 118 1.88 4.37 3.01
CA HIS A 118 2.10 5.79 2.76
C HIS A 118 0.92 6.44 2.02
N LEU A 119 0.28 5.70 1.11
CA LEU A 119 -0.92 6.17 0.42
C LEU A 119 -2.05 6.41 1.43
N GLU A 120 -2.30 5.47 2.33
CA GLU A 120 -3.34 5.60 3.37
C GLU A 120 -3.10 6.78 4.30
N GLU A 121 -1.85 7.03 4.71
CA GLU A 121 -1.49 8.21 5.51
C GLU A 121 -1.81 9.53 4.78
N LYS A 122 -1.74 9.54 3.45
CA LYS A 122 -2.10 10.70 2.62
C LYS A 122 -3.60 10.81 2.37
N VAL A 123 -4.30 9.68 2.28
CA VAL A 123 -5.76 9.63 2.15
C VAL A 123 -6.43 10.12 3.42
N PHE A 124 -5.93 9.72 4.59
CA PHE A 124 -6.56 9.98 5.88
C PHE A 124 -5.61 10.72 6.85
N PRO A 125 -5.11 11.91 6.49
CA PRO A 125 -4.12 12.62 7.31
C PRO A 125 -4.64 13.00 8.71
N SER A 126 -5.95 13.25 8.82
CA SER A 126 -6.65 13.54 10.07
C SER A 126 -7.49 12.37 10.59
N GLY A 127 -7.38 11.19 9.97
CA GLY A 127 -8.20 10.01 10.27
C GLY A 127 -9.44 9.82 9.38
N ILE A 128 -9.95 8.59 9.36
CA ILE A 128 -11.01 8.15 8.44
C ILE A 128 -12.37 8.81 8.66
N SER A 129 -12.64 9.26 9.89
CA SER A 129 -13.93 9.84 10.28
C SER A 129 -14.23 11.17 9.60
N GLU A 130 -13.19 11.96 9.25
CA GLU A 130 -13.37 13.21 8.51
C GLU A 130 -13.90 13.00 7.08
N TYR A 131 -13.78 11.78 6.56
CA TYR A 131 -14.19 11.39 5.21
C TYR A 131 -15.47 10.55 5.20
N ASN A 132 -16.26 10.60 6.28
CA ASN A 132 -17.49 9.79 6.44
C ASN A 132 -17.25 8.28 6.31
N VAL A 133 -16.05 7.83 6.69
CA VAL A 133 -15.67 6.41 6.68
C VAL A 133 -15.69 5.91 8.12
N GLN A 134 -16.56 4.93 8.39
CA GLN A 134 -16.70 4.31 9.71
C GLN A 134 -15.66 3.20 9.93
N LEU A 135 -15.36 2.45 8.87
CA LEU A 135 -14.37 1.38 8.88
C LEU A 135 -13.59 1.41 7.57
N PHE A 136 -12.28 1.19 7.65
CA PHE A 136 -11.40 1.03 6.49
C PHE A 136 -10.39 -0.08 6.78
N ARG A 137 -10.44 -1.16 6.01
CA ARG A 137 -9.53 -2.30 6.13
C ARG A 137 -8.93 -2.64 4.78
N ARG A 138 -7.62 -2.87 4.75
CA ARG A 138 -6.88 -3.23 3.55
C ARG A 138 -6.15 -4.55 3.70
N TYR A 139 -6.30 -5.42 2.70
CA TYR A 139 -5.51 -6.62 2.50
C TYR A 139 -4.69 -6.48 1.21
N VAL A 140 -3.41 -6.14 1.33
CA VAL A 140 -2.53 -5.85 0.18
C VAL A 140 -3.07 -4.70 -0.69
N ASP A 141 -3.79 -4.99 -1.77
CA ASP A 141 -4.49 -4.09 -2.69
C ASP A 141 -6.00 -4.01 -2.46
N ASP A 142 -6.60 -5.07 -1.90
CA ASP A 142 -8.03 -5.13 -1.61
C ASP A 142 -8.38 -4.22 -0.43
N ILE A 143 -9.38 -3.37 -0.61
CA ILE A 143 -9.93 -2.50 0.41
C ILE A 143 -11.38 -2.87 0.66
N PHE A 144 -11.72 -2.90 1.94
CA PHE A 144 -13.08 -3.00 2.46
C PHE A 144 -13.35 -1.77 3.32
N ALA A 145 -14.44 -1.05 3.04
CA ALA A 145 -14.83 0.10 3.83
C ALA A 145 -16.33 0.17 4.09
N VAL A 146 -16.68 0.84 5.19
CA VAL A 146 -18.06 1.21 5.52
C VAL A 146 -18.14 2.72 5.48
N VAL A 147 -19.03 3.24 4.63
CA VAL A 147 -19.21 4.67 4.35
C VAL A 147 -20.68 5.05 4.42
N LYS A 148 -20.98 6.35 4.47
CA LYS A 148 -22.36 6.83 4.33
C LYS A 148 -22.90 6.63 2.90
N LYS A 149 -24.18 6.31 2.77
CA LYS A 149 -24.87 6.19 1.48
C LYS A 149 -24.75 7.49 0.68
N GLY A 150 -24.45 7.35 -0.60
CA GLY A 150 -24.19 8.48 -1.51
C GLY A 150 -22.79 9.08 -1.38
N LYS A 151 -21.89 8.49 -0.57
CA LYS A 151 -20.48 8.92 -0.39
C LYS A 151 -19.47 7.93 -0.98
N GLU A 152 -19.94 6.85 -1.60
CA GLU A 152 -19.10 5.84 -2.26
C GLU A 152 -18.18 6.48 -3.30
N ASP A 153 -18.77 7.24 -4.23
CA ASP A 153 -18.02 7.94 -5.28
C ASP A 153 -17.10 9.02 -4.72
N GLU A 154 -17.48 9.67 -3.62
CA GLU A 154 -16.64 10.69 -2.98
C GLU A 154 -15.36 10.07 -2.44
N LEU A 155 -15.47 8.95 -1.71
CA LEU A 155 -14.30 8.22 -1.23
C LEU A 155 -13.47 7.66 -2.39
N LEU A 156 -14.10 7.05 -3.39
CA LEU A 156 -13.40 6.50 -4.56
C LEU A 156 -12.62 7.58 -5.32
N ASN A 157 -13.24 8.74 -5.55
CA ASN A 157 -12.58 9.87 -6.19
C ASN A 157 -11.45 10.44 -5.33
N HIS A 158 -11.63 10.50 -4.01
CA HIS A 158 -10.59 10.92 -3.08
C HIS A 158 -9.37 9.98 -3.13
N LEU A 159 -9.61 8.67 -3.07
CA LEU A 159 -8.57 7.63 -3.23
C LEU A 159 -7.81 7.77 -4.57
N ASN A 160 -8.53 8.00 -5.67
CA ASN A 160 -7.95 8.18 -7.00
C ASN A 160 -7.24 9.54 -7.20
N SER A 161 -7.49 10.55 -6.35
CA SER A 161 -6.96 11.91 -6.55
C SER A 161 -5.50 12.10 -6.13
N LEU A 162 -4.98 11.25 -5.24
CA LEU A 162 -3.67 11.45 -4.61
C LEU A 162 -2.49 10.98 -5.45
N PHE A 163 -2.71 9.98 -6.30
CA PHE A 163 -1.69 9.36 -7.14
C PHE A 163 -2.18 9.24 -8.58
N LEU A 164 -2.60 10.37 -9.14
CA LEU A 164 -3.03 10.49 -10.54
C LEU A 164 -2.00 9.82 -11.46
N GLU A 165 -2.47 8.90 -12.32
CA GLU A 165 -1.70 8.12 -13.30
C GLU A 165 -0.82 6.97 -12.74
N GLU A 166 -0.84 6.72 -11.42
CA GLU A 166 -0.05 5.68 -10.77
C GLU A 166 -0.92 4.60 -10.16
N ILE A 167 -1.76 4.95 -9.19
CA ILE A 167 -2.72 4.04 -8.56
C ILE A 167 -4.11 4.37 -9.06
N GLN A 168 -4.84 3.34 -9.48
CA GLN A 168 -6.22 3.47 -9.89
C GLN A 168 -7.08 2.42 -9.21
N PHE A 169 -8.15 2.88 -8.59
CA PHE A 169 -9.27 2.08 -8.14
C PHE A 169 -10.34 2.14 -9.25
N PRO A 170 -10.62 1.03 -9.96
CA PRO A 170 -11.62 1.01 -11.02
C PRO A 170 -13.04 1.14 -10.41
N THR A 171 -13.92 1.83 -11.13
CA THR A 171 -15.37 1.88 -10.87
C THR A 171 -16.07 0.58 -11.26
#